data_AF-A0A8T4ZH25-F1
#
_entry.id   AF-A0A8T4ZH25-F1
#
_cell.length_a   1.000
_cell.length_b   1.000
_cell.length_c   1.000
_cell.angle_alpha   90.00
_cell.angle_beta   90.00
_cell.angle_gamma   90.00
#
_symmetry.space_group_name_H-M   'P 1'
#
loop_
_entity.id
_entity.type
_entity.pdbx_description
1 polymer ?
#
loop_
_entity_poly.entity_id
_entity_poly.type
_entity_poly.pdbx_seq_one_letter_code
_entity_poly.pdbx_strand_id
1 'polypeptide(L)' 'MSKQTFYKNFKDLGELEIVKPSRNIGRATMYRINTEHPLIKKLNEIVNEVSLQIAEHEVEKTRVSAKT' A
#
# COMPACT_ATOMS: atom_id res chain seq x y z
N MET A 1 -7.62 -4.13 -13.27
CA MET A 1 -7.42 -2.79 -13.87
C MET A 1 -6.58 -2.95 -15.14
N SER A 2 -6.90 -2.30 -16.26
CA SER A 2 -6.10 -2.44 -17.49
C SER A 2 -4.81 -1.61 -17.40
N LYS A 3 -3.80 -1.96 -18.20
CA LYS A 3 -2.56 -1.19 -18.33
C LYS A 3 -2.85 0.28 -18.70
N GLN A 4 -3.79 0.49 -19.61
CA GLN A 4 -4.20 1.83 -20.05
C GLN A 4 -4.81 2.65 -18.91
N THR A 5 -5.72 2.05 -18.13
CA THR A 5 -6.34 2.72 -16.98
C THR A 5 -5.29 3.06 -15.92
N PHE A 6 -4.33 2.17 -15.67
CA PHE A 6 -3.25 2.44 -14.72
C PHE A 6 -2.43 3.68 -15.14
N TYR A 7 -1.89 3.70 -16.38
CA TYR A 7 -1.06 4.80 -16.83
C TYR A 7 -1.80 6.13 -16.96
N LYS A 8 -3.12 6.11 -17.21
CA LYS A 8 -3.94 7.33 -17.20
C LYS A 8 -3.91 8.03 -15.84
N ASN A 9 -4.04 7.27 -14.75
CA ASN A 9 -4.07 7.82 -13.39
C ASN A 9 -2.66 7.95 -12.77
N PHE A 10 -1.66 7.24 -13.30
CA PHE A 10 -0.31 7.24 -12.73
C PHE A 10 0.37 8.61 -12.84
N LYS A 11 0.06 9.38 -13.88
CA LYS A 11 0.55 10.75 -14.05
C LYS A 11 0.16 11.61 -12.84
N ASP A 12 -1.10 11.55 -12.45
CA ASP A 12 -1.65 12.32 -11.32
C ASP A 12 -0.97 11.94 -10.00
N LEU A 13 -0.64 10.65 -9.80
CA LEU A 13 0.10 10.21 -8.60
C LEU A 13 1.50 10.84 -8.50
N GLY A 14 2.13 11.12 -9.64
CA GLY A 14 3.41 11.83 -9.70
C GLY A 14 3.26 13.33 -9.45
N GLU A 15 2.26 13.96 -10.06
CA GLU A 15 1.95 15.40 -9.88
C GLU A 15 1.52 15.73 -8.44
N LEU A 16 0.83 14.80 -7.77
CA LEU A 16 0.44 14.90 -6.37
C LEU A 16 1.55 14.46 -5.39
N GLU A 17 2.75 14.14 -5.89
CA GLU A 17 3.91 13.70 -5.09
C GLU A 17 3.67 12.46 -4.21
N ILE A 18 2.64 11.67 -4.54
CA ILE A 18 2.34 10.39 -3.90
C ILE A 18 3.41 9.35 -4.27
N VAL A 19 3.92 9.43 -5.50
CA VAL A 19 5.08 8.66 -5.97
C VAL A 19 6.18 9.60 -6.46
N LYS A 20 7.43 9.18 -6.31
CA LYS A 20 8.61 9.93 -6.75
C LYS A 20 9.54 9.05 -7.59
N PRO A 21 10.24 9.60 -8.59
CA PRO A 21 11.24 8.85 -9.33
C PRO A 21 12.33 8.32 -8.39
N SER A 22 12.83 7.12 -8.66
CA SER A 22 13.86 6.46 -7.86
C SER A 22 15.14 6.20 -8.65
N ARG A 23 15.04 5.60 -9.83
CA ARG A 23 16.17 5.31 -10.72
C ARG A 23 15.70 5.12 -12.17
N ASN A 24 16.62 5.21 -13.11
CA ASN A 24 16.37 4.82 -14.50
C ASN A 24 16.97 3.44 -14.78
N ILE A 25 16.29 2.64 -15.59
CA ILE A 25 16.77 1.37 -16.12
C ILE A 25 16.57 1.40 -17.63
N GLY A 26 17.67 1.54 -18.38
CA GLY A 26 17.60 1.80 -19.81
C GLY A 26 16.78 3.07 -20.10
N ARG A 27 15.67 2.93 -20.83
CA ARG A 27 14.74 4.03 -21.16
C ARG A 27 13.57 4.18 -20.18
N ALA A 28 13.46 3.32 -19.16
CA ALA A 28 12.37 3.34 -18.21
C ALA A 28 12.76 4.11 -16.94
N THR A 29 11.87 5.00 -16.47
CA THR A 29 11.98 5.63 -15.14
C THR A 29 11.19 4.82 -14.13
N MET A 30 11.88 4.35 -13.10
CA MET A 30 11.27 3.66 -11.97
C MET A 30 10.80 4.68 -10.94
N TYR A 31 9.66 4.39 -10.31
CA TYR A 31 9.07 5.22 -9.26
C TYR A 31 9.03 4.44 -7.94
N ARG A 32 9.04 5.16 -6.83
CA ARG A 32 8.83 4.64 -5.47
C ARG A 32 7.73 5.45 -4.79
N ILE A 33 7.02 4.82 -3.86
CA ILE A 33 6.06 5.51 -3.01
C ILE A 33 6.79 6.57 -2.17
N ASN A 34 6.15 7.73 -2.00
CA ASN A 34 6.64 8.75 -1.11
C ASN A 34 6.13 8.52 0.32
N THR A 35 6.90 7.80 1.13
CA THR A 35 6.55 7.49 2.53
C THR A 35 6.39 8.73 3.41
N GLU A 36 6.96 9.87 3.00
CA GLU A 36 6.80 11.12 3.73
C GLU A 36 5.48 11.84 3.45
N HIS A 37 4.76 11.45 2.39
CA HIS A 37 3.50 12.07 2.02
C HIS A 37 2.41 11.79 3.09
N PRO A 38 1.65 12.79 3.55
CA PRO A 38 0.66 12.62 4.63
C PRO A 38 -0.37 11.51 4.38
N LEU A 39 -0.86 11.39 3.14
CA LEU A 39 -1.76 10.30 2.74
C LEU A 39 -1.15 8.92 2.97
N ILE A 40 0.12 8.74 2.59
CA ILE A 40 0.80 7.45 2.72
C ILE A 40 1.02 7.09 4.20
N LYS A 41 1.35 8.07 5.04
CA LYS A 41 1.46 7.85 6.50
C LYS A 41 0.14 7.35 7.10
N LYS A 42 -0.98 8.02 6.78
CA LYS A 42 -2.31 7.60 7.23
C LYS A 42 -2.72 6.22 6.70
N LEU A 43 -2.40 5.92 5.43
CA LEU A 43 -2.67 4.59 4.89
C LEU A 43 -1.88 3.51 5.64
N ASN A 44 -0.62 3.78 5.99
CA ASN A 44 0.18 2.83 6.78
C ASN A 44 -0.41 2.62 8.18
N GLU A 45 -0.88 3.66 8.84
CA GLU A 45 -1.58 3.56 10.14
C GLU A 45 -2.80 2.64 10.03
N ILE A 46 -3.67 2.88 9.05
CA ILE A 46 -4.87 2.06 8.80
C ILE A 46 -4.49 0.61 8.49
N VAL A 47 -3.47 0.38 7.65
CA VAL A 47 -3.00 -0.97 7.32
C VAL A 47 -2.53 -1.69 8.57
N ASN A 48 -1.82 -1.02 9.47
CA ASN A 48 -1.35 -1.62 10.72
C ASN A 48 -2.51 -1.96 11.66
N GLU A 49 -3.47 -1.05 11.83
CA GLU A 49 -4.67 -1.29 12.64
C GLU A 49 -5.47 -2.48 12.15
N VAL A 50 -5.75 -2.54 10.84
CA VAL A 50 -6.49 -3.65 10.23
C VAL A 50 -5.70 -4.95 10.35
N SER A 51 -4.39 -4.91 10.17
CA SER A 51 -3.53 -6.10 10.30
C SER A 51 -3.56 -6.65 11.73
N LEU A 52 -3.57 -5.78 12.75
CA LEU A 52 -3.73 -6.18 14.15
C LEU A 52 -5.08 -6.84 14.39
N GLN A 53 -6.18 -6.23 13.93
CA GLN A 53 -7.53 -6.80 14.06
C GLN A 53 -7.63 -8.19 13.42
N ILE A 54 -7.02 -8.38 12.24
CA ILE A 54 -6.97 -9.67 11.57
C ILE A 54 -6.21 -10.69 12.44
N ALA A 55 -5.05 -10.31 12.97
CA ALA A 55 -4.26 -11.22 13.81
C ALA A 55 -5.01 -11.62 15.09
N GLU A 56 -5.68 -10.69 15.76
CA GLU A 56 -6.51 -10.95 16.94
C GLU A 56 -7.66 -11.91 16.62
N HIS A 57 -8.33 -11.70 15.48
CA HIS A 57 -9.41 -12.57 15.03
C HIS A 57 -8.95 -14.00 14.73
N GLU A 58 -7.78 -14.17 14.12
CA GLU A 58 -7.20 -15.51 13.87
C GLU A 58 -6.77 -16.22 15.18
N VAL A 59 -6.28 -15.46 16.17
CA VAL A 59 -6.00 -16.01 17.51
C VAL A 59 -7.29 -16.47 18.21
N GLU A 60 -8.38 -15.72 18.07
CA GLU A 60 -9.65 -16.11 18.70
C GLU A 60 -10.24 -17.37 18.05
N LYS A 61 -10.20 -17.48 16.72
CA LYS A 61 -10.61 -18.70 16.00
C LYS A 61 -9.86 -19.94 16.49
N THR A 62 -8.54 -19.84 16.64
CA THR A 62 -7.71 -20.96 17.10
C THR A 62 -7.99 -21.33 18.55
N ARG A 63 -8.27 -20.36 19.43
CA ARG A 63 -8.69 -20.63 20.82
C ARG A 63 -10.05 -21.32 20.91
N VAL A 64 -11.02 -20.94 20.09
CA VAL A 64 -12.34 -21.59 20.06
C VAL A 64 -12.22 -23.02 19.53
N SER A 65 -11.42 -23.24 18.49
CA SER A 65 -11.17 -24.58 17.93
C SER A 65 -10.39 -25.51 18.87
N ALA A 66 -9.58 -24.98 19.80
CA ALA A 66 -8.82 -25.78 20.76
C ALA A 66 -9.61 -26.16 22.02
N LYS A 67 -10.77 -25.53 22.25
CA LYS A 67 -11.67 -25.80 23.39
C LYS A 67 -12.82 -26.76 23.05
N THR A 68 -12.96 -27.14 21.78
CA THR A 68 -13.94 -28.11 21.28
C THR A 68 -13.25 -29.44 21.03
#